data_AF-A0A2N2AVK5-F1
#
_entry.id   AF-A0A2N2AVK5-F1
#
_cell.length_a   1.000
_cell.length_b   1.000
_cell.length_c   1.000
_cell.angle_alpha   90.00
_cell.angle_beta   90.00
_cell.angle_gamma   90.00
#
_symmetry.space_group_name_H-M   'P 1'
#
loop_
_entity.id
_entity.type
_entity.pdbx_description
1 polymer ?
#
loop_
_entity_poly.entity_id
_entity_poly.type
_entity_poly.pdbx_seq_one_letter_code
_entity_poly.pdbx_strand_id
1 'polypeptide(L)'
;MLRTYWSTYKPKHPEQYLFLNRSKNKMTTRAASNIFRKALSKSGLQKSASIHTLRHCFATHLLESGVDLYQIKKLLGHTHIQTTSRYLHLSNFEDSLISPLDSLNMNWEEQ
;
A
#
# COMPACT_ATOMS: atom_id res chain seq x y z
N MET A 1 -16.78 3.67 8.28
CA MET A 1 -15.76 2.60 8.09
C MET A 1 -14.72 2.68 9.20
N LEU A 2 -14.24 1.53 9.70
CA LEU A 2 -13.50 1.27 10.96
C LEU A 2 -14.03 1.91 12.26
N ARG A 3 -14.21 3.23 12.35
CA ARG A 3 -14.85 3.89 13.52
C ARG A 3 -16.26 3.35 13.76
N THR A 4 -17.04 3.19 12.68
CA THR A 4 -18.37 2.55 12.73
C THR A 4 -18.27 1.13 13.27
N TYR A 5 -17.32 0.33 12.75
CA TYR A 5 -17.10 -1.04 13.21
C TYR A 5 -16.78 -1.08 14.71
N TRP A 6 -15.84 -0.23 15.15
CA TRP A 6 -15.47 -0.13 16.57
C TRP A 6 -16.67 0.26 17.44
N SER A 7 -17.43 1.28 17.03
CA SER A 7 -18.60 1.75 17.77
C SER A 7 -19.72 0.72 17.86
N THR A 8 -19.97 -0.01 16.76
CA THR A 8 -21.03 -1.02 16.67
C THR A 8 -20.67 -2.32 17.40
N TYR A 9 -19.47 -2.87 17.15
CA TYR A 9 -19.10 -4.20 17.63
C TYR A 9 -18.34 -4.20 18.94
N LYS A 10 -17.74 -3.06 19.33
CA LYS A 10 -16.93 -2.86 20.55
C LYS A 10 -16.16 -4.11 20.94
N PRO A 11 -15.25 -4.60 20.06
CA PRO A 11 -14.59 -5.88 20.25
C PRO A 11 -13.84 -5.90 21.59
N LYS A 12 -14.30 -6.74 22.52
CA LYS A 12 -13.65 -6.97 23.82
C LYS A 12 -12.94 -8.32 23.77
N HIS A 13 -11.62 -8.29 23.65
CA HIS A 13 -10.76 -9.47 23.74
C HIS A 13 -9.66 -9.19 24.78
N PRO A 14 -9.27 -10.16 25.63
CA PRO A 14 -8.22 -9.95 26.63
C PRO A 14 -6.91 -9.40 26.03
N GLU A 15 -6.50 -9.93 24.89
CA GLU A 15 -5.31 -9.48 24.12
C GLU A 15 -5.58 -8.27 23.19
N GLN A 16 -6.72 -7.58 23.34
CA GLN A 16 -7.05 -6.35 22.60
C GLN A 16 -7.07 -6.45 21.05
N TYR A 17 -7.34 -7.64 20.51
CA TYR A 17 -7.51 -7.78 19.05
C TYR A 17 -8.69 -6.98 18.52
N LEU A 18 -8.43 -6.18 17.48
CA LEU A 18 -9.44 -5.35 16.83
C LEU A 18 -10.45 -6.18 16.01
N PHE A 19 -9.98 -7.18 15.27
CA PHE A 19 -10.83 -8.02 14.43
C PHE A 19 -10.94 -9.43 14.98
N LEU A 20 -12.18 -9.82 15.29
CA LEU A 20 -12.50 -11.13 15.86
C LEU A 20 -13.23 -12.02 14.86
N ASN A 21 -13.09 -13.32 15.01
CA ASN A 21 -13.90 -14.31 14.31
C ASN A 21 -15.27 -14.50 15.01
N ARG A 22 -16.14 -15.37 14.47
CA ARG A 22 -17.48 -15.61 15.02
C ARG A 22 -17.46 -16.17 16.45
N SER A 23 -16.40 -16.88 16.83
CA SER A 23 -16.17 -17.42 18.16
C SER A 23 -15.48 -16.40 19.10
N LYS A 24 -15.40 -15.12 18.72
CA LYS A 24 -14.75 -14.03 19.45
C LYS A 24 -13.23 -14.18 19.66
N ASN A 25 -12.57 -15.09 18.94
CA ASN A 25 -11.11 -15.22 18.95
C ASN A 25 -10.47 -14.36 17.85
N LYS A 26 -9.13 -14.20 17.87
CA LYS A 26 -8.40 -13.46 16.82
C LYS A 26 -8.74 -13.93 15.41
N MET A 27 -8.96 -12.99 14.51
CA MET A 27 -9.13 -13.30 13.09
C MET A 27 -7.82 -13.85 12.51
N THR A 28 -7.90 -14.97 11.79
CA THR A 28 -6.74 -15.55 11.12
C THR A 28 -6.50 -14.90 9.76
N THR A 29 -5.27 -14.98 9.27
CA THR A 29 -4.91 -14.54 7.91
C THR A 29 -5.72 -15.28 6.84
N ARG A 30 -5.98 -16.58 7.03
CA ARG A 30 -6.85 -17.36 6.15
C ARG A 30 -8.28 -16.82 6.11
N ALA A 31 -8.84 -16.45 7.25
CA ALA A 31 -10.17 -15.85 7.33
C ALA A 31 -10.21 -14.51 6.58
N ALA A 32 -9.22 -13.64 6.78
CA ALA A 32 -9.10 -12.37 6.05
C ALA A 32 -9.03 -12.61 4.53
N SER A 33 -8.18 -13.54 4.07
CA SER A 33 -8.07 -13.89 2.64
C SER A 33 -9.39 -14.42 2.07
N ASN A 34 -10.15 -15.20 2.83
CA ASN A 34 -11.45 -15.70 2.40
C ASN A 34 -12.51 -14.58 2.34
N ILE A 35 -12.50 -13.65 3.31
CA ILE A 35 -13.37 -12.46 3.27
C ILE A 35 -13.06 -11.63 2.02
N PHE A 36 -11.77 -11.41 1.73
CA PHE A 36 -11.34 -10.70 0.54
C PHE A 36 -11.81 -11.39 -0.75
N ARG A 37 -11.64 -12.71 -0.87
CA ARG A 37 -12.12 -13.46 -2.05
C ARG A 37 -13.62 -13.32 -2.27
N LYS A 38 -14.41 -13.35 -1.19
CA LYS A 38 -15.86 -13.11 -1.25
C LYS A 38 -16.18 -11.68 -1.72
N ALA A 39 -15.44 -10.69 -1.25
CA ALA A 39 -15.59 -9.31 -1.71
C ALA A 39 -15.22 -9.16 -3.20
N LEU A 40 -14.14 -9.79 -3.63
CA LEU A 40 -13.70 -9.80 -5.04
C LEU A 40 -14.74 -10.45 -5.96
N SER A 41 -15.32 -11.59 -5.56
CA SER A 41 -16.38 -12.23 -6.33
C SER A 41 -17.63 -11.35 -6.47
N LYS A 42 -17.92 -10.51 -5.46
CA LYS A 42 -19.06 -9.59 -5.48
C LYS A 42 -18.79 -8.30 -6.23
N SER A 43 -17.53 -7.94 -6.48
CA SER A 43 -17.18 -6.68 -7.14
C SER A 43 -17.32 -6.74 -8.67
N GLY A 44 -17.55 -7.93 -9.25
CA GLY A 44 -17.64 -8.12 -10.70
C GLY A 44 -16.30 -8.03 -11.45
N LEU A 45 -15.19 -7.92 -10.72
CA LEU A 45 -13.86 -7.88 -11.32
C LEU A 45 -13.51 -9.27 -11.88
N GLN A 46 -13.13 -9.30 -13.16
CA GLN A 46 -12.69 -10.52 -13.84
C GLN A 46 -11.23 -10.88 -13.53
N LYS A 47 -10.43 -9.89 -13.10
CA LYS A 47 -9.01 -10.07 -12.78
C LYS A 47 -8.86 -10.76 -11.42
N SER A 48 -7.94 -11.71 -11.35
CA SER A 48 -7.54 -12.30 -10.08
C SER A 48 -6.84 -11.26 -9.20
N ALA A 49 -7.17 -11.25 -7.91
CA ALA A 49 -6.56 -10.36 -6.94
C ALA A 49 -6.50 -11.02 -5.56
N SER A 50 -5.66 -10.47 -4.69
CA SER A 50 -5.54 -10.88 -3.30
C SER A 50 -5.34 -9.66 -2.39
N ILE A 51 -5.27 -9.90 -1.08
CA ILE A 51 -4.88 -8.87 -0.11
C ILE A 51 -3.49 -8.30 -0.43
N HIS A 52 -2.58 -9.11 -0.99
CA HIS A 52 -1.27 -8.61 -1.41
C HIS A 52 -1.39 -7.69 -2.62
N THR A 53 -2.32 -7.94 -3.54
CA THR A 53 -2.63 -7.02 -4.64
C THR A 53 -3.06 -5.65 -4.10
N LEU A 54 -3.94 -5.60 -3.09
CA LEU A 54 -4.32 -4.34 -2.44
C LEU A 54 -3.10 -3.61 -1.85
N ARG A 55 -2.21 -4.34 -1.17
CA ARG A 55 -0.96 -3.76 -0.64
C ARG A 55 -0.10 -3.19 -1.77
N HIS A 56 0.01 -3.91 -2.88
CA HIS A 56 0.78 -3.45 -4.02
C HIS A 56 0.18 -2.17 -4.62
N CYS A 57 -1.14 -2.12 -4.84
CA CYS A 57 -1.81 -0.92 -5.32
C CYS A 57 -1.61 0.27 -4.39
N PHE A 58 -1.72 0.07 -3.07
CA PHE A 58 -1.47 1.14 -2.10
C PHE A 58 -0.04 1.69 -2.22
N ALA A 59 0.96 0.82 -2.31
CA ALA A 59 2.36 1.23 -2.43
C ALA A 59 2.65 1.93 -3.76
N THR A 60 2.14 1.41 -4.88
CA THR A 60 2.29 2.04 -6.20
C THR A 60 1.64 3.41 -6.24
N HIS A 61 0.40 3.57 -5.72
CA HIS A 61 -0.25 4.87 -5.66
C HIS A 61 0.53 5.89 -4.81
N LEU A 62 1.12 5.47 -3.67
CA LEU A 62 1.96 6.36 -2.87
C LEU A 62 3.19 6.81 -3.67
N LEU A 63 3.85 5.87 -4.35
CA LEU A 63 5.03 6.17 -5.15
C LEU A 63 4.69 7.13 -6.29
N GLU A 64 3.64 6.86 -7.06
CA GLU A 64 3.13 7.74 -8.12
C GLU A 64 2.71 9.13 -7.61
N SER A 65 2.29 9.22 -6.35
CA SER A 65 1.99 10.51 -5.70
C SER A 65 3.24 11.26 -5.21
N GLY A 66 4.44 10.78 -5.54
CA GLY A 66 5.71 11.39 -5.17
C GLY A 66 6.19 11.06 -3.75
N VAL A 67 5.58 10.07 -3.07
CA VAL A 67 6.07 9.65 -1.75
C VAL A 67 7.36 8.87 -1.90
N ASP A 68 8.38 9.30 -1.16
CA ASP A 68 9.69 8.67 -1.16
C ASP A 68 9.65 7.17 -0.77
N LEU A 69 10.48 6.36 -1.45
CA LEU A 69 10.51 4.91 -1.30
C LEU A 69 10.86 4.46 0.13
N TYR A 70 11.72 5.21 0.82
CA TYR A 70 12.06 4.92 2.21
C TYR A 70 10.90 5.20 3.16
N GLN A 71 10.07 6.22 2.90
CA GLN A 71 8.83 6.43 3.63
C GLN A 71 7.82 5.31 3.38
N ILE A 72 7.64 4.89 2.13
CA ILE A 72 6.76 3.75 1.78
C ILE A 72 7.23 2.48 2.49
N LYS A 73 8.53 2.20 2.51
CA LYS A 73 9.12 1.05 3.25
C LYS A 73 8.74 1.08 4.73
N LYS A 74 8.84 2.25 5.38
CA LYS A 74 8.45 2.42 6.79
C LYS A 74 6.96 2.16 7.00
N LEU A 75 6.10 2.73 6.15
CA LEU A 75 4.65 2.56 6.23
C LEU A 75 4.21 1.10 6.03
N LEU A 76 4.87 0.37 5.13
CA LEU A 76 4.59 -1.04 4.87
C LEU A 76 5.25 -1.99 5.88
N GLY A 77 6.14 -1.48 6.73
CA GLY A 77 6.89 -2.28 7.71
C GLY A 77 7.88 -3.25 7.07
N HIS A 78 8.43 -2.94 5.89
CA HIS A 78 9.42 -3.79 5.24
C HIS A 78 10.79 -3.65 5.91
N THR A 79 11.39 -4.79 6.27
CA THR A 79 12.74 -4.84 6.85
C THR A 79 13.79 -4.35 5.84
N HIS A 80 13.68 -4.84 4.61
CA HIS A 80 14.62 -4.58 3.52
C HIS A 80 14.02 -3.65 2.46
N ILE A 81 14.80 -2.68 1.98
CA ILE A 81 14.35 -1.71 0.96
C ILE A 81 14.12 -2.39 -0.40
N GLN A 82 14.84 -3.48 -0.66
CA GLN A 82 14.71 -4.29 -1.88
C GLN A 82 13.28 -4.80 -2.07
N THR A 83 12.57 -5.13 -0.98
CA THR A 83 11.16 -5.56 -1.05
C THR A 83 10.25 -4.44 -1.56
N THR A 84 10.53 -3.19 -1.18
CA THR A 84 9.79 -2.01 -1.63
C THR A 84 10.23 -1.56 -3.03
N SER A 85 11.48 -1.79 -3.40
CA SER A 85 12.04 -1.37 -4.71
C SER A 85 11.32 -1.99 -5.90
N ARG A 86 10.64 -3.14 -5.70
CA ARG A 86 9.75 -3.75 -6.71
C ARG A 86 8.70 -2.78 -7.24
N TYR A 87 8.28 -1.78 -6.47
CA TYR A 87 7.29 -0.78 -6.88
C TYR A 87 7.82 0.22 -7.91
N LEU A 88 9.13 0.44 -7.98
CA LEU A 88 9.74 1.39 -8.92
C LEU A 88 9.51 0.97 -10.37
N HIS A 89 9.56 -0.33 -10.67
CA HIS A 89 9.32 -0.85 -12.02
C HIS A 89 7.86 -0.67 -12.49
N LEU A 90 6.94 -0.35 -11.58
CA LEU A 90 5.53 -0.16 -11.87
C LEU A 90 5.15 1.32 -12.00
N SER A 91 6.00 2.23 -11.52
CA SER A 91 5.79 3.67 -11.58
C SER A 91 6.49 4.25 -12.80
N ASN A 92 5.79 5.05 -13.62
CA ASN A 92 6.32 5.71 -14.82
C ASN A 92 7.19 6.94 -14.48
N PHE A 93 8.17 6.80 -13.59
CA PHE A 93 9.00 7.94 -13.15
C PHE A 93 9.98 8.47 -14.20
N GLU A 94 10.24 7.70 -15.27
CA GLU A 94 11.30 8.03 -16.23
C GLU A 94 11.01 9.30 -17.05
N ASP A 95 9.74 9.69 -17.24
CA ASP A 95 9.39 10.82 -18.11
C ASP A 95 9.68 12.21 -17.51
N SER A 96 10.12 12.30 -16.24
CA SER A 96 10.28 13.59 -15.52
C SER A 96 11.69 13.91 -15.04
N LEU A 97 12.68 13.07 -15.35
CA LEU A 97 14.05 13.27 -14.89
C LEU A 97 14.78 14.27 -15.79
N ILE A 98 14.87 15.52 -15.33
CA ILE A 98 15.75 16.54 -15.91
C ILE A 98 17.17 16.26 -15.40
N SER A 99 18.12 16.11 -16.31
CA SER A 99 19.53 15.97 -15.92
C SER A 99 19.97 17.24 -15.17
N PRO A 100 20.65 17.11 -14.02
CA PRO A 100 21.25 18.26 -13.35
C PRO A 100 22.19 19.04 -14.27
N LEU A 101 22.85 18.37 -15.22
CA LEU A 101 23.72 19.03 -16.22
C LEU A 101 22.94 19.92 -17.18
N ASP A 102 21.72 19.53 -17.56
CA ASP A 102 20.85 20.34 -18.42
C ASP A 102 20.39 21.61 -17.69
N SER A 103 20.40 21.60 -16.35
CA SER A 103 20.09 22.76 -15.50
C SER A 103 21.29 23.71 -15.33
N LEU A 104 22.51 23.30 -15.70
CA LEU A 104 23.74 24.11 -15.54
C LEU A 104 24.00 25.05 -16.72
N ASN A 105 23.39 24.82 -17.89
CA ASN A 105 23.69 25.55 -19.13
C ASN A 105 22.99 26.92 -19.28
N MET A 106 22.43 27.48 -18.21
CA MET A 106 21.57 28.67 -18.28
C MET A 106 22.20 29.98 -17.77
N ASN A 107 23.55 30.12 -17.69
CA ASN A 107 24.17 31.36 -17.17
C ASN A 107 25.56 31.72 -17.76
N TRP A 108 25.88 31.38 -19.02
CA TRP A 108 27.17 31.75 -19.63
C TRP A 108 27.05 32.70 -20.83
N GLU A 109 26.33 33.81 -20.66
CA GLU A 109 26.36 35.05 -21.48
C GLU A 109 26.00 36.17 -20.47
N GLU A 110 26.67 37.31 -20.27
CA GLU A 110 27.69 38.10 -20.96
C GLU A 110 28.59 38.79 -19.90
N GLN A 111 29.90 38.84 -20.11
CA GLN A 111 30.79 39.91 -19.65
C GLN A 111 31.81 40.21 -20.73
#